data_AF-A0A834D2G2-F1
#
_entry.id   AF-A0A834D2G2-F1
#
_cell.length_a   1.000
_cell.length_b   1.000
_cell.length_c   1.000
_cell.angle_alpha   90.00
_cell.angle_beta   90.00
_cell.angle_gamma   90.00
#
_symmetry.space_group_name_H-M   'P 1'
#
loop_
_entity.id
_entity.type
_entity.pdbx_description
1 polymer ?
#
loop_
_entity_poly.entity_id
_entity_poly.type
_entity_poly.pdbx_seq_one_letter_code
_entity_poly.pdbx_strand_id
1 'polypeptide(L)'
;MQDEFASLLAIVPKGPIAIFGLGGGTTARLMLDLWPSLQLDGWEIDGILIDKAREYLGLSYLEKHTVAGGILNVHIGDALSQSVNVSEGYAGIVIDLFSEGKVLPQLQEVHISFVT
;
A
#
# COMPACT_ATOMS: atom_id res chain seq x y z
N MET A 1 -12.47 -1.12 -12.43
CA MET A 1 -12.61 -1.25 -10.97
C MET A 1 -12.21 0.11 -10.41
N GLN A 2 -13.17 0.91 -9.95
CA GLN A 2 -12.88 2.19 -9.30
C GLN A 2 -12.75 1.88 -7.81
N ASP A 3 -11.59 2.19 -7.26
CA ASP A 3 -11.37 2.20 -5.83
C ASP A 3 -12.01 3.49 -5.28
N GLU A 4 -12.95 3.35 -4.33
CA GLU A 4 -13.62 4.48 -3.67
C GLU A 4 -12.64 5.36 -2.89
N PHE A 5 -11.45 4.84 -2.56
CA PHE A 5 -10.39 5.64 -1.93
C PHE A 5 -9.93 6.81 -2.82
N ALA A 6 -10.08 6.69 -4.15
CA ALA A 6 -9.72 7.72 -5.12
C ALA A 6 -10.91 8.59 -5.59
N SER A 7 -12.14 8.31 -5.12
CA SER A 7 -13.36 8.98 -5.64
C SER A 7 -13.65 10.33 -4.98
N LEU A 8 -13.04 10.63 -3.84
CA LEU A 8 -13.14 11.92 -3.16
C LEU A 8 -11.88 12.75 -3.38
N LEU A 9 -12.05 14.07 -3.58
CA LEU A 9 -10.94 15.04 -3.57
C LEU A 9 -10.29 15.05 -2.19
N ALA A 10 -9.44 14.05 -1.91
CA ALA A 10 -8.71 13.99 -0.67
C ALA A 10 -7.80 15.22 -0.62
N ILE A 11 -8.01 16.06 0.40
CA ILE A 11 -7.02 17.05 0.79
C ILE A 11 -5.85 16.26 1.35
N VAL A 12 -4.91 15.91 0.49
CA VAL A 12 -3.70 15.21 0.90
C VAL A 12 -2.74 16.24 1.51
N PRO A 13 -2.40 16.13 2.82
CA PRO A 13 -1.56 17.10 3.47
C PRO A 13 -0.13 17.05 2.92
N LYS A 14 0.59 18.17 3.03
CA LYS A 14 2.02 18.19 2.68
C LYS A 14 2.81 17.42 3.73
N GLY A 15 3.68 16.52 3.26
CA GLY A 15 4.58 15.73 4.11
C GLY A 15 4.51 14.24 3.76
N PRO A 16 5.26 13.39 4.49
CA PRO A 16 5.26 11.95 4.27
C PRO A 16 3.94 11.32 4.72
N ILE A 17 3.51 10.28 4.00
CA ILE A 17 2.27 9.55 4.29
C ILE A 17 2.59 8.08 4.49
N ALA A 18 2.06 7.50 5.56
CA ALA A 18 2.14 6.07 5.79
C ALA A 18 0.97 5.32 5.16
N ILE A 19 1.23 4.11 4.67
CA ILE A 19 0.23 3.12 4.31
C ILE A 19 0.49 1.89 5.18
N PHE A 20 -0.45 1.56 6.06
CA PHE A 20 -0.39 0.35 6.89
C PHE A 20 -1.22 -0.73 6.21
N GLY A 21 -0.55 -1.79 5.75
CA GLY A 21 -1.13 -2.79 4.86
C GLY A 21 -0.89 -2.40 3.41
N LEU A 22 0.29 -2.75 2.88
CA LEU A 22 0.64 -2.40 1.50
C LEU A 22 0.06 -3.41 0.51
N GLY A 23 -0.01 -4.69 0.90
CA GLY A 23 -0.46 -5.77 0.04
C GLY A 23 0.24 -5.76 -1.33
N GLY A 24 -0.56 -5.72 -2.39
CA GLY A 24 -0.06 -5.63 -3.77
C GLY A 24 0.38 -4.23 -4.22
N GLY A 25 0.16 -3.19 -3.41
CA GLY A 25 0.55 -1.80 -3.70
C GLY A 25 -0.50 -0.95 -4.43
N THR A 26 -1.77 -1.39 -4.50
CA THR A 26 -2.84 -0.66 -5.20
C THR A 26 -3.02 0.76 -4.64
N THR A 27 -3.12 0.90 -3.33
CA THR A 27 -3.25 2.19 -2.64
C THR A 27 -2.08 3.12 -2.97
N ALA A 28 -0.84 2.62 -2.88
CA ALA A 28 0.35 3.39 -3.20
C ALA A 28 0.41 3.82 -4.67
N ARG A 29 0.02 2.93 -5.60
CA ARG A 29 -0.07 3.24 -7.03
C ARG A 29 -1.03 4.40 -7.28
N LEU A 30 -2.27 4.28 -6.78
CA LEU A 30 -3.30 5.30 -6.97
C LEU A 30 -2.85 6.65 -6.42
N MET A 31 -2.23 6.66 -5.23
CA MET A 31 -1.72 7.89 -4.62
C MET A 31 -0.59 8.53 -5.42
N LEU A 32 0.37 7.76 -5.94
CA LEU A 32 1.46 8.31 -6.75
C LEU A 32 1.02 8.70 -8.17
N ASP A 33 -0.01 8.06 -8.72
CA ASP A 33 -0.59 8.46 -10.01
C ASP A 33 -1.35 9.80 -9.90
N LEU A 34 -2.08 10.03 -8.79
CA LEU A 34 -2.84 11.25 -8.55
C LEU A 34 -1.98 12.39 -7.97
N TRP A 35 -1.04 12.07 -7.09
CA TRP A 35 -0.14 13.01 -6.42
C TRP A 35 1.32 12.55 -6.55
N PRO A 36 1.94 12.77 -7.72
CA PRO A 36 3.23 12.18 -8.04
C PRO A 36 4.39 12.71 -7.19
N SER A 37 4.24 13.76 -6.39
CA SER A 37 5.29 14.27 -5.50
C SER A 37 5.28 13.65 -4.10
N LEU A 38 4.32 12.76 -3.80
CA LEU A 38 4.18 12.20 -2.45
C LEU A 38 5.37 11.33 -2.04
N GLN A 39 5.75 11.46 -0.78
CA GLN A 39 6.67 10.56 -0.10
C GLN A 39 5.82 9.55 0.66
N LEU A 40 5.87 8.28 0.25
CA LEU A 40 5.08 7.22 0.86
C LEU A 40 5.97 6.25 1.61
N ASP A 41 5.54 5.86 2.82
CA ASP A 41 6.10 4.75 3.58
C ASP A 41 5.05 3.64 3.69
N GLY A 42 5.22 2.58 2.92
CA GLY A 42 4.31 1.43 2.89
C GLY A 42 4.79 0.31 3.80
N TRP A 43 3.93 -0.15 4.70
CA TRP A 43 4.21 -1.24 5.64
C TRP A 43 3.43 -2.49 5.29
N GLU A 44 4.13 -3.63 5.23
CA GLU A 44 3.51 -4.95 5.06
C GLU A 44 4.17 -5.96 6.00
N ILE A 45 3.36 -6.78 6.66
CA ILE A 45 3.87 -7.79 7.58
C ILE A 45 4.39 -9.02 6.84
N ASP A 46 3.81 -9.35 5.68
CA ASP A 46 4.19 -10.51 4.87
C ASP A 46 5.23 -10.16 3.80
N GLY A 47 6.49 -10.52 4.07
CA GLY A 47 7.59 -10.33 3.13
C GLY A 47 7.46 -11.15 1.83
N ILE A 48 6.81 -12.32 1.87
CA ILE A 48 6.59 -13.15 0.66
C ILE A 48 5.61 -12.43 -0.27
N LEU A 49 4.57 -11.82 0.29
CA LEU A 49 3.63 -11.01 -0.48
C LEU A 49 4.33 -9.83 -1.15
N ILE A 50 5.23 -9.13 -0.45
CA ILE A 50 6.02 -8.04 -1.02
C ILE A 50 6.89 -8.51 -2.19
N ASP A 51 7.58 -9.65 -2.05
CA ASP A 51 8.39 -10.19 -3.14
C ASP A 51 7.53 -10.50 -4.37
N LYS A 52 6.34 -11.08 -4.18
CA LYS A 52 5.39 -11.33 -5.27
C LYS A 52 4.80 -10.05 -5.85
N ALA A 53 4.56 -9.03 -5.04
CA ALA A 53 4.08 -7.73 -5.51
C ALA A 53 5.15 -7.02 -6.36
N ARG A 54 6.43 -7.11 -5.97
CA ARG A 54 7.56 -6.60 -6.76
C ARG A 54 7.72 -7.34 -8.09
N GLU A 55 7.58 -8.66 -8.07
CA GLU A 55 7.76 -9.54 -9.22
C GLU A 55 6.60 -9.42 -10.23
N TYR A 56 5.35 -9.41 -9.76
CA TYR A 56 4.17 -9.57 -10.61
C TYR A 56 3.20 -8.39 -10.63
N LEU A 57 3.17 -7.56 -9.59
CA LEU A 57 2.19 -6.47 -9.45
C LEU A 57 2.79 -5.08 -9.70
N GLY A 58 4.07 -5.04 -10.06
CA GLY A 58 4.78 -3.81 -10.42
C GLY A 58 5.12 -2.91 -9.24
N LEU A 59 5.13 -3.44 -8.01
CA LEU A 59 5.51 -2.67 -6.81
C LEU A 59 6.93 -2.08 -6.94
N SER A 60 7.83 -2.80 -7.59
CA SER A 60 9.22 -2.38 -7.87
C SER A 60 9.34 -1.11 -8.72
N TYR A 61 8.29 -0.74 -9.46
CA TYR A 61 8.24 0.53 -10.19
C TYR A 61 7.90 1.72 -9.29
N LEU A 62 7.17 1.50 -8.19
CA LEU A 62 6.81 2.54 -7.22
C LEU A 62 7.97 2.88 -6.28
N GLU A 63 8.88 1.94 -6.07
CA GLU A 63 10.14 2.14 -5.33
C GLU A 63 11.17 3.00 -6.08
N LYS A 64 10.78 3.56 -7.25
CA LYS A 64 11.58 4.50 -8.03
C LYS A 64 10.92 5.87 -7.99
N HIS A 65 11.75 6.91 -8.06
CA HIS A 65 11.24 8.28 -8.10
C HIS A 65 10.36 8.52 -9.33
N THR A 66 9.21 9.17 -9.12
CA THR A 66 8.42 9.75 -10.20
C THR A 66 9.13 10.98 -10.78
N VAL A 67 8.61 11.51 -11.88
CA VAL A 67 9.07 12.79 -12.46
C VAL A 67 8.92 13.98 -11.51
N ALA A 68 8.00 13.92 -10.55
CA ALA A 68 7.77 14.98 -9.57
C ALA A 68 8.47 14.71 -8.22
N GLY A 69 9.32 13.67 -8.15
CA GLY A 69 10.13 13.35 -6.99
C GLY A 69 9.43 12.52 -5.91
N GLY A 70 8.21 12.05 -6.14
CA GLY A 70 7.54 11.11 -5.23
C GLY A 70 8.10 9.70 -5.33
N ILE A 71 7.92 8.90 -4.28
CA ILE A 71 8.50 7.56 -4.14
C ILE A 71 7.70 6.75 -3.10
N LEU A 72 7.73 5.43 -3.23
CA LEU A 72 7.32 4.50 -2.19
C LEU A 72 8.55 3.84 -1.55
N ASN A 73 8.69 3.99 -0.23
CA ASN A 73 9.61 3.19 0.58
C ASN A 73 8.84 2.01 1.19
N VAL A 74 9.31 0.78 0.97
CA VAL A 74 8.67 -0.42 1.48
C VAL A 74 9.35 -0.89 2.76
N HIS A 75 8.56 -1.05 3.82
CA HIS A 75 8.97 -1.57 5.12
C HIS A 75 8.29 -2.92 5.37
N ILE A 76 9.08 -3.95 5.69
CA ILE A 76 8.55 -5.27 6.03
C ILE A 76 8.54 -5.43 7.55
N GLY A 77 7.36 -5.57 8.14
CA GLY A 77 7.18 -5.75 9.58
C GLY A 77 5.83 -5.28 10.09
N ASP A 78 5.62 -5.45 11.40
CA ASP A 78 4.42 -4.97 12.08
C ASP A 78 4.46 -3.44 12.23
N ALA A 79 3.63 -2.77 11.43
CA ALA A 79 3.45 -1.32 11.43
C ALA A 79 2.99 -0.75 12.78
N LEU A 80 2.38 -1.57 13.64
CA LEU A 80 1.86 -1.18 14.95
C LEU A 80 2.85 -1.51 16.09
N SER A 81 4.00 -2.09 15.79
CA SER A 81 5.00 -2.42 16.79
C SER A 81 5.63 -1.16 17.39
N GLN A 82 5.93 -1.18 18.69
CA GLN A 82 6.52 -0.04 19.42
C GLN A 82 7.92 0.36 18.92
N SER A 83 8.59 -0.52 18.17
CA SER A 83 9.88 -0.26 17.53
C SER A 83 9.76 0.62 16.29
N VAL A 84 8.57 0.75 15.69
CA VAL A 84 8.32 1.66 14.58
C VAL A 84 8.19 3.07 15.14
N ASN A 85 9.31 3.77 15.20
CA ASN A 85 9.38 5.16 15.62
C ASN A 85 9.77 6.05 14.44
N VAL A 86 8.82 6.87 13.98
CA VAL A 86 9.08 7.89 12.96
C VAL A 86 9.25 9.20 13.70
N SER A 87 10.49 9.67 13.82
CA SER A 87 10.86 10.78 14.72
C SER A 87 10.10 12.09 14.44
N GLU A 88 9.62 12.29 13.21
CA GLU A 88 8.85 13.47 12.80
C GLU A 88 7.35 13.16 12.55
N GLY A 89 6.94 11.90 12.68
CA GLY A 89 5.58 11.44 12.38
C GLY A 89 5.21 11.48 10.89
N TYR A 90 3.94 11.21 10.60
CA TYR A 90 3.37 11.27 9.25
C TYR A 90 2.35 12.40 9.15
N ALA A 91 2.30 13.04 7.98
CA ALA A 91 1.26 14.01 7.65
C ALA A 91 -0.12 13.35 7.51
N GLY A 92 -0.15 12.07 7.13
CA GLY A 92 -1.36 11.25 7.08
C GLY A 92 -1.02 9.75 7.17
N ILE A 93 -1.99 8.95 7.62
CA ILE A 93 -1.88 7.48 7.69
C ILE A 93 -3.10 6.89 7.01
N VAL A 94 -2.87 6.03 6.02
CA VAL A 94 -3.89 5.17 5.41
C VAL A 94 -3.81 3.80 6.08
N ILE A 95 -4.95 3.28 6.53
CA ILE A 95 -5.03 1.96 7.17
C ILE A 95 -5.82 1.03 6.25
N ASP A 96 -5.10 0.11 5.62
CA ASP A 96 -5.58 -0.90 4.66
C ASP A 96 -5.19 -2.30 5.17
N LEU A 97 -5.46 -2.56 6.45
CA LEU A 97 -5.08 -3.78 7.15
C LEU A 97 -6.21 -4.82 7.13
N PHE A 98 -5.82 -6.08 6.99
CA PHE A 98 -6.70 -7.22 7.29
C PHE A 98 -6.56 -7.65 8.76
N SER A 99 -7.65 -8.15 9.36
CA SER A 99 -7.61 -8.72 10.71
C SER A 99 -6.61 -9.88 10.77
N GLU A 100 -5.69 -9.84 11.73
CA GLU A 100 -4.59 -10.81 11.88
C GLU A 100 -3.68 -10.95 10.64
N GLY A 101 -3.70 -9.98 9.72
CA GLY A 101 -2.98 -10.10 8.43
C GLY A 101 -3.54 -11.19 7.51
N LYS A 102 -4.76 -11.69 7.78
CA LYS A 102 -5.38 -12.77 6.99
C LYS A 102 -6.49 -12.22 6.11
N VAL A 103 -6.43 -12.58 4.83
CA VAL A 103 -7.54 -12.40 3.91
C VAL A 103 -8.78 -13.12 4.47
N LEU A 104 -9.94 -12.45 4.48
CA LEU A 104 -11.20 -13.04 4.93
C LEU A 104 -11.47 -14.36 4.18
N PRO A 105 -11.94 -15.44 4.83
CA PRO A 105 -12.17 -16.73 4.17
C PRO A 105 -13.00 -16.63 2.88
N GLN A 106 -13.99 -15.74 2.86
CA GLN A 106 -14.87 -15.48 1.73
C GLN A 106 -14.14 -14.91 0.50
N LEU A 107 -13.00 -14.26 0.70
CA LEU A 107 -12.15 -13.72 -0.37
C LEU A 107 -11.10 -14.75 -0.84
N GLN A 108 -11.02 -15.91 -0.20
CA GLN A 108 -10.14 -17.02 -0.58
C GLN A 108 -10.86 -18.05 -1.46
N GLU A 109 -12.19 -17.98 -1.58
CA GLU A 109 -12.98 -18.90 -2.37
C GLU A 109 -12.81 -18.62 -3.88
N VAL A 110 -12.19 -19.56 -4.60
CA VAL A 110 -12.17 -19.54 -6.06
C VAL A 110 -13.40 -20.28 -6.54
N HIS A 111 -14.40 -19.56 -7.05
CA HIS A 111 -15.52 -20.17 -7.76
C HIS A 111 -15.04 -20.71 -9.12
N ILE A 112 -14.60 -21.96 -9.14
CA ILE A 112 -14.34 -22.68 -10.39
C ILE A 112 -15.68 -23.22 -10.90
N SER A 113 -16.34 -22.47 -11.78
CA SER A 113 -17.43 -23.01 -12.58
C SER A 113 -16.83 -23.88 -13.69
N PHE A 114 -16.85 -25.21 -13.50
CA PHE A 114 -16.62 -26.15 -14.59
C PHE A 114 -17.80 -26.03 -15.57
N VAL A 115 -17.54 -25.48 -16.75
CA VAL A 115 -18.46 -25.63 -17.88
C VAL A 115 -18.17 -27.02 -18.46
N THR A 116 -19.00 -28.00 -18.10
CA THR A 116 -19.10 -29.31 -18.78
C THR A 116 -19.86 -29.19 -20.08
#